data_AF-A0A956EUL7-F1
#
_entry.id   AF-A0A956EUL7-F1
#
_cell.length_a   1.000
_cell.length_b   1.000
_cell.length_c   1.000
_cell.angle_alpha   90.00
_cell.angle_beta   90.00
_cell.angle_gamma   90.00
#
_symmetry.space_group_name_H-M   'P 1'
#
loop_
_entity.id
_entity.type
_entity.pdbx_description
1 polymer ?
#
loop_
_entity_poly.entity_id
_entity_poly.type
_entity_poly.pdbx_seq_one_letter_code
_entity_poly.pdbx_strand_id
1 'polypeptide(L)'
;MAVALVAARTLGRGLGALGVLLVLASLVFLALRLLPGDPAALILGDTASAADRAALRGKLGLDLPLWRQYLEFVWGLLRLDLGDSLARPGVPAFSEVGRALGPTAALAGTAVGMGSVLGTGAALLSVGPWLGRGREWVHRG
;
A
#
# COMPACT_ATOMS: atom_id res chain seq x y z
N MET A 1 -7.86 -26.91 24.55
CA MET A 1 -6.45 -26.79 24.12
C MET A 1 -6.30 -26.21 22.70
N ALA A 2 -7.02 -26.75 21.68
CA ALA A 2 -6.95 -26.22 20.30
C ALA A 2 -7.39 -24.75 20.14
N VAL A 3 -8.46 -24.32 20.83
CA VAL A 3 -8.94 -22.92 20.79
C VAL A 3 -7.90 -21.93 21.33
N ALA A 4 -7.15 -22.30 22.38
CA ALA A 4 -6.10 -21.46 22.96
C ALA A 4 -4.87 -21.34 22.03
N LEU A 5 -4.52 -22.41 21.31
CA LEU A 5 -3.43 -22.40 20.32
C LEU A 5 -3.79 -21.61 19.05
N VAL A 6 -5.06 -21.71 18.60
CA VAL A 6 -5.56 -20.90 17.49
C VAL A 6 -5.62 -19.43 17.89
N ALA A 7 -6.12 -19.10 19.08
CA ALA A 7 -6.16 -17.74 19.61
C ALA A 7 -4.75 -17.15 19.77
N ALA A 8 -3.78 -17.91 20.31
CA ALA A 8 -2.40 -17.45 20.42
C ALA A 8 -1.75 -17.20 19.04
N ARG A 9 -2.09 -18.03 18.04
CA ARG A 9 -1.56 -17.90 16.68
C ARG A 9 -2.22 -16.77 15.88
N THR A 10 -3.50 -16.50 16.10
CA THR A 10 -4.18 -15.33 15.51
C THR A 10 -3.75 -14.03 16.19
N LEU A 11 -3.54 -14.04 17.51
CA LEU A 11 -2.99 -12.90 18.25
C LEU A 11 -1.56 -12.57 17.80
N GLY A 12 -0.71 -13.58 17.61
CA GLY A 12 0.64 -13.41 17.06
C GLY A 12 0.63 -12.85 15.63
N ARG A 13 -0.36 -13.22 14.81
CA ARG A 13 -0.54 -12.65 13.46
C ARG A 13 -1.03 -11.20 13.49
N GLY A 14 -1.92 -10.86 14.43
CA GLY A 14 -2.36 -9.47 14.63
C GLY A 14 -1.22 -8.56 15.05
N LEU A 15 -0.39 -9.01 16.00
CA LEU A 15 0.81 -8.28 16.43
C LEU A 15 1.84 -8.13 15.31
N GLY A 16 2.07 -9.19 14.53
CA GLY A 16 2.93 -9.14 13.35
C GLY A 16 2.44 -8.13 12.31
N ALA A 17 1.13 -8.13 12.01
CA ALA A 17 0.53 -7.18 11.08
C ALA A 17 0.65 -5.74 11.59
N LEU A 18 0.39 -5.49 12.87
CA LEU A 18 0.57 -4.17 13.48
C LEU A 18 2.04 -3.70 13.39
N GLY A 19 2.99 -4.59 13.67
CA GLY A 19 4.42 -4.28 13.52
C GLY A 19 4.78 -3.89 12.09
N VAL A 20 4.32 -4.65 11.10
CA VAL A 20 4.52 -4.33 9.68
C VAL A 20 3.90 -2.98 9.31
N LEU A 21 2.68 -2.70 9.77
CA LEU A 21 2.02 -1.41 9.54
C LEU A 21 2.80 -0.25 10.16
N LEU A 22 3.32 -0.41 11.38
CA LEU A 22 4.13 0.62 12.04
C LEU A 22 5.45 0.86 11.31
N VAL A 23 6.12 -0.20 10.84
CA VAL A 23 7.34 -0.06 10.02
C VAL A 23 7.03 0.67 8.72
N LEU A 24 5.96 0.27 8.02
CA LEU A 24 5.55 0.93 6.79
C LEU A 24 5.17 2.40 7.03
N ALA A 25 4.41 2.70 8.08
CA ALA A 25 4.05 4.06 8.48
C ALA A 25 5.30 4.90 8.78
N SER A 26 6.28 4.33 9.48
CA SER A 26 7.57 4.98 9.75
C SER A 26 8.32 5.29 8.46
N LEU A 27 8.39 4.31 7.54
CA LEU A 27 9.07 4.47 6.26
C LEU A 27 8.41 5.56 5.40
N VAL A 28 7.07 5.56 5.31
CA VAL A 28 6.33 6.59 4.58
C VAL A 28 6.53 7.97 5.22
N PHE A 29 6.45 8.06 6.55
CA PHE A 29 6.69 9.30 7.27
C PHE A 29 8.10 9.86 7.00
N LEU A 30 9.13 9.02 7.12
CA LEU A 30 10.50 9.41 6.84
C LEU A 30 10.67 9.78 5.36
N ALA A 31 10.14 8.99 4.43
CA ALA A 31 10.25 9.26 3.00
C ALA A 31 9.69 10.64 2.64
N LEU A 32 8.52 11.01 3.20
CA LEU A 32 7.91 12.31 2.97
C LEU A 32 8.68 13.48 3.62
N ARG A 33 9.37 13.25 4.75
CA ARG A 33 10.19 14.29 5.43
C ARG A 33 11.61 14.41 4.88
N LEU A 34 12.15 13.32 4.33
CA LEU A 34 13.49 13.27 3.72
C LEU A 34 13.47 13.69 2.25
N LEU A 35 12.30 13.67 1.60
CA LEU A 35 12.15 14.17 0.25
C LEU A 35 12.58 15.64 0.20
N PRO A 36 13.50 16.03 -0.70
CA PRO A 36 13.88 17.43 -0.88
C PRO A 36 12.69 18.19 -1.45
N GLY A 37 11.92 18.84 -0.57
CA GLY A 37 10.71 19.58 -0.92
C GLY A 37 9.93 19.95 0.32
N ASP A 38 9.46 21.19 0.39
CA ASP A 38 8.58 21.64 1.47
C ASP A 38 7.15 21.16 1.18
N PRO A 39 6.50 20.38 2.06
CA PRO A 39 5.12 19.96 1.86
C PRO A 39 4.18 21.16 1.65
N ALA A 40 4.47 22.30 2.30
CA ALA A 40 3.68 23.52 2.09
C ALA A 40 3.88 24.10 0.68
N ALA A 41 5.07 23.96 0.09
CA ALA A 41 5.34 24.34 -1.30
C ALA A 41 4.67 23.38 -2.29
N LEU A 42 4.58 22.08 -1.99
CA LEU A 42 3.84 21.13 -2.82
C LEU A 42 2.34 21.41 -2.87
N ILE A 43 1.76 21.88 -1.76
CA ILE A 43 0.33 22.19 -1.67
C ILE A 43 -0.01 23.54 -2.30
N LEU A 44 0.78 24.58 -2.02
CA LEU A 44 0.51 25.94 -2.50
C LEU A 44 1.10 26.24 -3.89
N GLY A 45 2.02 25.39 -4.36
CA GLY A 45 2.82 25.62 -5.55
C GLY A 45 3.96 26.64 -5.32
N ASP A 46 4.85 26.72 -6.30
CA ASP A 46 6.05 27.59 -6.23
C ASP A 46 5.73 29.09 -6.25
N THR A 47 4.49 29.48 -6.61
CA THR A 47 4.06 30.87 -6.73
C THR A 47 3.55 31.49 -5.43
N ALA A 48 3.43 30.72 -4.35
CA ALA A 48 2.86 31.21 -3.11
C ALA A 48 3.82 32.10 -2.29
N SER A 49 3.25 33.14 -1.68
CA SER A 49 4.01 34.09 -0.86
C SER A 49 4.71 33.38 0.30
N ALA A 50 5.84 33.94 0.77
CA ALA A 50 6.54 33.39 1.93
C ALA A 50 5.66 33.39 3.20
N ALA A 51 4.75 34.36 3.32
CA ALA A 51 3.81 34.45 4.44
C ALA A 51 2.78 33.31 4.41
N ASP A 52 2.22 32.99 3.23
CA ASP A 52 1.24 31.91 3.08
C ASP A 52 1.88 30.54 3.35
N ARG A 53 3.14 30.36 2.92
CA ARG A 53 3.91 29.14 3.20
C ARG A 53 4.18 28.96 4.69
N ALA A 54 4.55 30.02 5.40
CA ALA A 54 4.77 29.98 6.85
C ALA A 54 3.45 29.69 7.60
N ALA A 55 2.35 30.33 7.19
CA ALA A 55 1.04 30.08 7.78
C ALA A 55 0.59 28.62 7.56
N LEU A 56 0.83 28.06 6.38
CA LEU A 56 0.49 26.66 6.09
C LEU A 56 1.41 25.68 6.84
N ARG A 57 2.70 25.97 6.97
CA ARG A 57 3.62 25.18 7.81
C ARG A 57 3.13 25.05 9.24
N GLY A 58 2.71 26.17 9.84
CA GLY A 58 2.15 26.19 11.18
C GLY A 58 0.87 25.36 11.28
N LYS A 59 -0.04 25.48 10.30
CA LYS A 59 -1.27 24.69 10.24
C LYS A 59 -1.02 23.18 10.10
N LEU A 60 0.00 22.79 9.34
CA LEU A 60 0.38 21.39 9.13
C LEU A 60 1.25 20.82 10.26
N GLY A 61 1.60 21.62 11.27
CA GLY A 61 2.47 21.20 12.37
C GLY A 61 3.91 20.91 11.92
N LEU A 62 4.33 21.43 10.76
CA LEU A 62 5.68 21.19 10.23
C LEU A 62 6.77 21.88 11.06
N ASP A 63 6.39 22.86 11.89
CA ASP A 63 7.27 23.58 12.82
C ASP A 63 7.50 22.82 14.14
N LEU A 64 6.76 21.73 14.38
CA LEU A 64 6.89 20.91 15.58
C LEU A 64 8.12 20.01 15.50
N PRO A 65 8.73 19.60 16.64
CA PRO A 65 9.82 18.64 16.62
C PRO A 65 9.38 17.31 16.01
N LEU A 66 10.28 16.67 15.24
CA LEU A 66 9.98 15.47 14.43
C LEU A 66 9.29 14.33 15.20
N TRP A 67 9.68 14.10 16.45
CA TRP A 67 9.07 13.06 17.29
C TRP A 67 7.58 13.33 17.56
N ARG A 68 7.20 14.60 17.75
CA ARG A 68 5.80 14.97 17.97
C ARG A 68 4.99 14.82 16.69
N GLN A 69 5.55 15.27 15.56
CA GLN A 69 4.93 15.06 14.24
C GLN A 69 4.66 13.57 13.98
N TYR A 70 5.60 12.70 14.33
CA TYR A 70 5.45 11.25 14.16
C TYR A 70 4.37 10.67 15.08
N LEU A 71 4.33 11.08 16.36
CA LEU A 71 3.30 10.63 17.29
C LEU A 71 1.90 11.06 16.83
N GLU A 72 1.72 12.30 16.40
CA GLU A 72 0.44 12.78 15.86
C GLU A 72 0.01 12.01 14.61
N PHE A 73 0.97 11.73 13.71
CA PHE A 73 0.72 10.91 12.52
C PHE A 73 0.27 9.48 12.85
N VAL A 74 1.00 8.79 13.74
CA VAL A 74 0.64 7.42 14.17
C VAL A 74 -0.69 7.42 14.92
N TRP A 75 -0.95 8.44 15.75
CA TRP A 75 -2.20 8.57 16.49
C TRP A 75 -3.42 8.77 15.57
N GLY A 76 -3.28 9.60 14.54
CA GLY A 76 -4.28 9.74 13.48
C GLY A 76 -4.51 8.42 12.75
N LEU A 77 -3.43 7.72 12.38
CA LEU A 77 -3.50 6.42 11.70
C LEU A 77 -4.28 5.37 12.51
N LEU A 78 -4.07 5.31 13.83
CA LEU A 78 -4.81 4.41 14.73
C LEU A 78 -6.32 4.73 14.82
N ARG A 79 -6.69 5.99 14.59
CA ARG A 79 -8.08 6.45 14.55
C ARG A 79 -8.69 6.40 13.15
N LEU A 80 -7.92 5.94 12.15
CA LEU A 80 -8.26 6.01 10.73
C LEU A 80 -8.51 7.45 10.25
N ASP A 81 -7.94 8.43 10.95
CA ASP A 81 -7.97 9.83 10.60
C ASP A 81 -6.63 10.20 9.97
N LEU A 82 -6.62 10.23 8.63
CA LEU A 82 -5.44 10.56 7.83
C LEU A 82 -5.30 12.08 7.59
N GLY A 83 -6.23 12.89 8.11
CA GLY A 83 -6.32 14.31 7.81
C GLY A 83 -6.73 14.59 6.35
N ASP A 84 -6.34 15.76 5.85
CA ASP A 84 -6.65 16.22 4.50
C ASP A 84 -5.64 15.72 3.46
N SER A 85 -6.13 15.55 2.23
CA SER A 85 -5.30 15.19 1.08
C SER A 85 -4.37 16.34 0.70
N LEU A 86 -3.07 16.04 0.63
CA LEU A 86 -2.05 16.97 0.12
C LEU A 86 -2.28 17.32 -1.36
N ALA A 87 -2.83 16.39 -2.13
CA ALA A 87 -3.12 16.58 -3.56
C ALA A 87 -4.44 17.34 -3.80
N ARG A 88 -5.37 17.28 -2.85
CA ARG A 88 -6.68 17.95 -2.92
C ARG A 88 -7.02 18.58 -1.57
N PRO A 89 -6.58 19.82 -1.32
CA PRO A 89 -6.84 20.52 -0.07
C PRO A 89 -8.34 20.57 0.25
N GLY A 90 -8.70 20.27 1.51
CA GLY A 90 -10.08 20.26 1.99
C GLY A 90 -10.87 18.96 1.71
N VAL A 91 -10.23 17.95 1.12
CA VAL A 91 -10.82 16.61 0.97
C VAL A 91 -10.14 15.64 1.92
N PRO A 92 -10.87 14.85 2.72
CA PRO A 92 -10.27 13.86 3.61
C PRO A 92 -9.43 12.85 2.85
N ALA A 93 -8.17 12.67 3.24
CA ALA A 93 -7.24 11.74 2.60
C ALA A 93 -7.76 10.29 2.63
N PHE A 94 -8.52 9.91 3.65
CA PHE A 94 -9.14 8.58 3.71
C PHE A 94 -10.15 8.34 2.57
N SER A 95 -10.90 9.38 2.18
CA SER A 95 -11.84 9.28 1.06
C SER A 95 -11.13 9.07 -0.29
N GLU A 96 -9.90 9.57 -0.41
CA GLU A 96 -9.05 9.39 -1.58
C GLU A 96 -8.55 7.96 -1.71
N VAL A 97 -8.11 7.38 -0.60
CA VAL A 97 -7.78 5.95 -0.53
C VAL A 97 -8.98 5.11 -0.93
N GLY A 98 -10.17 5.44 -0.42
CA GLY A 98 -11.42 4.77 -0.78
C GLY A 98 -11.73 4.85 -2.28
N ARG A 99 -11.53 6.02 -2.91
CA ARG A 99 -11.71 6.20 -4.36
C ARG A 99 -10.76 5.33 -5.19
N ALA A 100 -9.54 5.11 -4.72
CA ALA A 100 -8.57 4.27 -5.41
C ALA A 100 -8.93 2.78 -5.41
N LEU A 101 -9.83 2.33 -4.51
CA LEU A 101 -10.21 0.92 -4.40
C LEU A 101 -10.94 0.41 -5.65
N GLY A 102 -11.82 1.21 -6.26
CA GLY A 102 -12.61 0.79 -7.43
C GLY A 102 -11.73 0.42 -8.63
N PRO A 103 -10.88 1.33 -9.12
CA PRO A 103 -9.94 1.02 -10.19
C PRO A 103 -8.97 -0.12 -9.86
N THR A 104 -8.47 -0.18 -8.62
CA THR A 104 -7.55 -1.24 -8.17
C THR A 104 -8.23 -2.60 -8.20
N ALA A 105 -9.48 -2.69 -7.72
CA ALA A 105 -10.26 -3.91 -7.76
C ALA A 105 -10.57 -4.35 -9.20
N ALA A 106 -10.87 -3.40 -10.09
CA ALA A 106 -11.07 -3.69 -11.51
C ALA A 106 -9.81 -4.28 -12.14
N LEU A 107 -8.64 -3.64 -11.95
CA LEU A 107 -7.36 -4.12 -12.47
C LEU A 107 -6.95 -5.48 -11.88
N ALA A 108 -7.10 -5.66 -10.57
CA ALA A 108 -6.81 -6.92 -9.90
C ALA A 108 -7.73 -8.03 -10.42
N GLY A 109 -9.02 -7.73 -10.54
CA GLY A 109 -10.02 -8.68 -11.05
C GLY A 109 -9.75 -9.10 -12.49
N THR A 110 -9.44 -8.15 -13.39
CA THR A 110 -9.10 -8.49 -14.78
C THR A 110 -7.79 -9.26 -14.88
N ALA A 111 -6.76 -8.88 -14.13
CA ALA A 111 -5.49 -9.60 -14.11
C ALA A 111 -5.64 -11.04 -13.61
N VAL A 112 -6.37 -11.24 -12.52
CA VAL A 112 -6.68 -12.58 -11.98
C VAL A 112 -7.49 -13.39 -12.98
N GLY A 113 -8.50 -12.78 -13.61
CA GLY A 113 -9.33 -13.43 -14.63
C GLY A 113 -8.51 -13.89 -15.84
N MET A 114 -7.72 -12.98 -16.43
CA MET A 114 -6.86 -13.29 -17.57
C MET A 114 -5.79 -14.32 -17.20
N GLY A 115 -5.11 -14.13 -16.07
CA GLY A 115 -4.08 -15.05 -15.59
C GLY A 115 -4.62 -16.46 -15.36
N SER A 116 -5.83 -16.58 -14.80
CA SER A 116 -6.48 -17.87 -14.57
C SER A 116 -6.83 -18.58 -15.88
N VAL A 117 -7.38 -17.84 -16.86
CA VAL A 117 -7.73 -18.38 -18.19
C VAL A 117 -6.48 -18.82 -18.94
N LEU A 118 -5.47 -17.96 -19.02
CA LEU A 118 -4.23 -18.23 -19.75
C LEU A 118 -3.43 -19.35 -19.08
N GLY A 119 -3.30 -19.32 -17.75
CA GLY A 119 -2.58 -20.33 -16.98
C GLY A 119 -3.21 -21.70 -17.10
N THR A 120 -4.53 -21.79 -16.95
CA THR A 120 -5.25 -23.07 -17.10
C THR A 120 -5.20 -23.56 -18.55
N GLY A 121 -5.35 -22.66 -19.53
CA GLY A 121 -5.24 -23.01 -20.95
C GLY A 121 -3.85 -23.57 -21.31
N ALA A 122 -2.79 -22.92 -20.86
CA ALA A 122 -1.42 -23.40 -21.05
C ALA A 122 -1.18 -24.75 -20.36
N ALA A 123 -1.72 -24.95 -19.16
CA ALA A 123 -1.62 -26.21 -18.43
C ALA A 123 -2.33 -27.37 -19.14
N LEU A 124 -3.49 -27.12 -19.77
CA LEU A 124 -4.18 -28.16 -20.54
C LEU A 124 -3.43 -28.51 -21.83
N LEU A 125 -2.86 -27.52 -22.51
CA LEU A 125 -2.05 -27.75 -23.72
C LEU A 125 -0.75 -28.51 -23.40
N SER A 126 -0.14 -28.26 -22.23
CA SER A 126 1.11 -28.93 -21.84
C SER A 126 0.94 -30.39 -21.43
N VAL A 127 -0.28 -30.86 -21.15
CA VAL A 127 -0.59 -32.27 -20.83
C VAL A 127 -1.15 -33.01 -22.06
N GLY A 128 -1.29 -32.33 -23.20
CA GLY A 128 -1.91 -32.89 -24.40
C GLY A 128 -1.18 -34.11 -24.98
N PRO A 129 -1.90 -35.06 -25.60
CA PRO A 129 -1.37 -36.34 -26.09
C PRO A 129 -0.25 -36.22 -27.15
N TRP A 130 -0.04 -35.02 -27.69
CA TRP A 130 0.99 -34.67 -28.67
C TRP A 130 2.43 -34.85 -28.15
N LEU A 131 2.64 -34.79 -26.82
CA LEU A 131 3.95 -35.00 -26.19
C LEU A 131 4.36 -36.49 -26.05
N GLY A 132 3.43 -37.43 -26.24
CA GLY A 132 3.67 -38.87 -26.09
C GLY A 132 4.40 -39.54 -27.27
N ARG A 133 4.49 -38.90 -28.44
CA ARG A 133 5.03 -39.51 -29.67
C ARG A 133 6.56 -39.55 -29.80
N GLY A 134 7.29 -39.07 -28.79
CA GLY A 134 8.76 -39.02 -28.82
C GLY A 134 9.48 -40.23 -28.21
N ARG A 135 8.77 -41.14 -27.52
CA ARG A 135 9.41 -42.16 -26.64
C ARG A 135 9.63 -43.53 -27.28
N GLU A 136 9.32 -43.67 -28.56
CA GLU A 136 9.31 -44.96 -29.27
C GLU A 136 10.70 -45.44 -29.71
N TRP A 137 11.70 -44.57 -29.64
CA TRP A 137 13.07 -44.83 -30.14
C TRP A 137 14.01 -45.48 -29.12
N VAL A 138 13.57 -45.69 -27.88
CA VAL A 138 14.43 -46.15 -26.77
C VAL A 138 14.41 -47.68 -26.58
N HIS A 139 13.45 -48.40 -27.17
CA HIS A 139 13.31 -49.86 -27.00
C HIS A 139 13.69 -50.71 -28.23
N ARG A 140 14.38 -50.13 -29.22
CA ARG A 140 15.03 -50.91 -30.29
C ARG A 140 16.54 -50.91 -30.08
N GLY A 141 17.02 -51.82 -29.25
CA GLY A 141 18.42 -52.11 -29.00
C GLY A 141 18.55 -53.48 -28.37
#